data_AF-A0A0H5RRN3-F1
#
_entry.id   AF-A0A0H5RRN3-F1
#
_cell.length_a   1.000
_cell.length_b   1.000
_cell.length_c   1.000
_cell.angle_alpha   90.00
_cell.angle_beta   90.00
_cell.angle_gamma   90.00
#
_symmetry.space_group_name_H-M   'P 1'
#
loop_
_entity.id
_entity.type
_entity.pdbx_description
1 polymer ?
#
loop_
_entity_poly.entity_id
_entity_poly.type
_entity_poly.pdbx_seq_one_letter_code
_entity_poly.pdbx_strand_id
1 'polypeptide(L)'
;MLGKALDAFLDSPLSGILPWALMAILAGPGRYEIAVMSALGISLLILGLTWRRHIPVHVLEVLGVAYFVVLAAVGLVATSGQKAWLEMWSGEVTNASLALFALVSLLIGRPYTTAYARDVIPPDRWDTPLFKRTNVVVTAVWAAAFGFSASVGFLGDVVYGSTDNFWTGWILQLGALFFAVAVTEFYPEYARAKDAAHARHPVPSWSQVFEWLPPFVLATGVAGWLLATVSSGVASDLVVIGAFGTALLRLRDHRARSS
;
A
#
# COMPACT_ATOMS: atom_id res chain seq x y z
N MET A 1 -19.02 1.32 21.90
CA MET A 1 -18.64 1.95 20.60
C MET A 1 -17.17 1.71 20.27
N LEU A 2 -16.23 1.87 21.23
CA LEU A 2 -14.80 1.61 21.02
C LEU A 2 -14.45 0.17 20.56
N GLY A 3 -15.16 -0.85 21.07
CA GLY A 3 -14.95 -2.25 20.66
C GLY A 3 -15.14 -2.48 19.16
N LYS A 4 -16.30 -2.07 18.62
CA LYS A 4 -16.65 -2.19 17.20
C LYS A 4 -15.72 -1.39 16.28
N ALA A 5 -15.31 -0.19 16.71
CA ALA A 5 -14.37 0.63 15.94
C ALA A 5 -12.98 -0.03 15.87
N LEU A 6 -12.54 -0.65 16.98
CA LEU A 6 -11.29 -1.38 17.01
C LEU A 6 -11.35 -2.67 16.18
N ASP A 7 -12.47 -3.41 16.21
CA ASP A 7 -12.66 -4.59 15.34
C ASP A 7 -12.60 -4.19 13.86
N ALA A 8 -13.31 -3.13 13.49
CA ALA A 8 -13.29 -2.60 12.13
C ALA A 8 -11.90 -2.13 11.70
N PHE A 9 -11.10 -1.55 12.62
CA PHE A 9 -9.72 -1.18 12.33
C PHE A 9 -8.82 -2.40 12.12
N LEU A 10 -8.89 -3.40 13.01
CA LEU A 10 -8.07 -4.61 12.94
C LEU A 10 -8.36 -5.41 11.66
N ASP A 11 -9.63 -5.48 11.26
CA ASP A 11 -10.09 -6.16 10.04
C ASP A 11 -9.85 -5.33 8.76
N SER A 12 -9.40 -4.07 8.89
CA SER A 12 -9.12 -3.19 7.75
C SER A 12 -7.67 -3.30 7.29
N PRO A 13 -7.37 -2.99 6.00
CA PRO A 13 -5.99 -2.91 5.50
C PRO A 13 -5.09 -1.93 6.26
N LEU A 14 -5.67 -0.98 7.02
CA LEU A 14 -4.93 0.01 7.79
C LEU A 14 -4.12 -0.60 8.93
N SER A 15 -4.61 -1.68 9.55
CA SER A 15 -3.88 -2.40 10.61
C SER A 15 -2.57 -2.98 10.08
N GLY A 16 -2.59 -3.53 8.87
CA GLY A 16 -1.40 -4.07 8.20
C GLY A 16 -0.40 -3.00 7.75
N ILE A 17 -0.86 -1.80 7.39
CA ILE A 17 -0.01 -0.70 6.88
C ILE A 17 0.60 0.13 8.03
N LEU A 18 -0.09 0.24 9.18
CA LEU A 18 0.29 1.11 10.29
C LEU A 18 1.73 0.89 10.80
N PRO A 19 2.22 -0.35 11.03
CA PRO A 19 3.59 -0.56 11.51
C PRO A 19 4.66 -0.02 10.56
N TRP A 20 4.44 -0.17 9.26
CA TRP A 20 5.36 0.30 8.22
C TRP A 20 5.37 1.83 8.14
N ALA A 21 4.19 2.44 8.19
CA ALA A 21 4.06 3.90 8.24
C ALA A 21 4.75 4.47 9.49
N LEU A 22 4.59 3.82 10.65
CA LEU A 22 5.25 4.22 11.89
C LEU A 22 6.79 4.13 11.76
N MET A 23 7.30 3.05 11.17
CA MET A 23 8.74 2.93 10.90
C MET A 23 9.24 4.05 9.98
N ALA A 24 8.55 4.29 8.86
CA ALA A 24 8.93 5.32 7.89
C ALA A 24 8.97 6.73 8.51
N ILE A 25 8.04 7.04 9.41
CA ILE A 25 7.99 8.35 10.10
C ILE A 25 9.08 8.48 11.18
N LEU A 26 9.43 7.38 11.84
CA LEU A 26 10.40 7.39 12.95
C LEU A 26 11.84 7.18 12.48
N ALA A 27 12.04 6.59 11.30
CA ALA A 27 13.34 6.40 10.70
C ALA A 27 14.03 7.76 10.48
N GLY A 28 15.33 7.80 10.74
CA GLY A 28 16.15 9.00 10.64
C GLY A 28 17.47 8.83 11.39
N PRO A 29 18.40 9.78 11.25
CA PRO A 29 19.76 9.64 11.77
C PRO A 29 19.79 9.35 13.28
N GLY A 30 20.32 8.18 13.66
CA GLY A 30 20.45 7.75 15.05
C GLY A 30 19.14 7.33 15.72
N ARG A 31 18.09 7.05 14.94
CA ARG A 31 16.75 6.67 15.42
C ARG A 31 16.35 5.25 15.05
N TYR A 32 17.27 4.45 14.49
CA TYR A 32 17.04 3.06 14.08
C TYR A 32 16.28 2.24 15.12
N GLU A 33 16.79 2.19 16.36
CA GLU A 33 16.21 1.36 17.42
C GLU A 33 14.79 1.79 17.76
N ILE A 34 14.54 3.10 17.82
CA ILE A 34 13.21 3.64 18.14
C ILE A 34 12.23 3.29 17.01
N ALA A 35 12.64 3.44 15.75
CA ALA A 35 11.80 3.14 14.60
C ALA A 35 11.43 1.64 14.55
N VAL A 36 12.43 0.76 14.62
CA VAL A 36 12.25 -0.69 14.52
C VAL A 36 11.49 -1.25 15.72
N MET A 37 11.82 -0.84 16.95
CA MET A 37 11.15 -1.35 18.15
C MET A 37 9.72 -0.84 18.27
N SER A 38 9.44 0.38 17.83
CA SER A 38 8.07 0.92 17.80
C SER A 38 7.22 0.17 16.76
N ALA A 39 7.78 -0.07 15.57
CA ALA A 39 7.12 -0.87 14.53
C ALA A 39 6.88 -2.33 14.98
N LEU A 40 7.87 -2.96 15.59
CA LEU A 40 7.72 -4.31 16.16
C LEU A 40 6.67 -4.34 17.27
N GLY A 41 6.71 -3.38 18.19
CA GLY A 41 5.77 -3.26 19.30
C GLY A 41 4.33 -3.11 18.83
N ILE A 42 4.08 -2.24 17.85
CA ILE A 42 2.73 -2.06 17.28
C ILE A 42 2.29 -3.29 16.48
N SER A 43 3.18 -3.93 15.71
CA SER A 43 2.85 -5.17 15.01
C SER A 43 2.48 -6.31 15.96
N LEU A 44 3.23 -6.50 17.05
CA LEU A 44 2.91 -7.51 18.08
C LEU A 44 1.61 -7.18 18.82
N LEU A 45 1.34 -5.90 19.06
CA LEU A 45 0.08 -5.46 19.67
C LEU A 45 -1.10 -5.77 18.76
N ILE A 46 -1.01 -5.43 17.47
CA ILE A 46 -2.05 -5.73 16.47
C ILE A 46 -2.27 -7.24 16.38
N LEU A 47 -1.20 -8.02 16.19
CA LEU A 47 -1.28 -9.48 16.12
C LEU A 47 -1.93 -10.10 17.37
N GLY A 48 -1.53 -9.62 18.55
CA GLY A 48 -2.09 -10.08 19.83
C GLY A 48 -3.56 -9.72 20.01
N LEU A 49 -3.99 -8.54 19.53
CA LEU A 49 -5.39 -8.12 19.55
C LEU A 49 -6.23 -8.90 18.53
N THR A 50 -5.75 -9.08 17.30
CA THR A 50 -6.36 -9.88 16.24
C THR A 50 -6.59 -11.31 16.74
N TRP A 51 -5.55 -11.93 17.34
CA TRP A 51 -5.64 -13.27 17.91
C TRP A 51 -6.64 -13.37 19.07
N ARG A 52 -6.60 -12.42 20.01
CA ARG A 52 -7.55 -12.38 21.14
C ARG A 52 -9.00 -12.18 20.71
N ARG A 53 -9.24 -11.56 19.56
CA ARG A 53 -10.57 -11.29 19.05
C ARG A 53 -11.04 -12.30 18.00
N HIS A 54 -10.29 -13.38 17.79
CA HIS A 54 -10.58 -14.43 16.81
C HIS A 54 -10.73 -13.90 15.38
N ILE A 55 -10.06 -12.78 15.07
CA ILE A 55 -9.96 -12.25 13.70
C ILE A 55 -8.89 -13.12 12.99
N PRO A 56 -9.11 -13.50 11.72
CA PRO A 56 -8.14 -14.30 10.97
C PRO A 56 -6.80 -13.55 10.86
N VAL A 57 -5.71 -14.21 11.24
CA VAL A 57 -4.35 -13.69 11.10
C VAL A 57 -3.85 -14.03 9.70
N HIS A 58 -3.45 -13.01 8.94
CA HIS A 58 -3.01 -13.19 7.57
C HIS A 58 -1.49 -13.28 7.43
N VAL A 59 -1.06 -13.78 6.27
CA VAL A 59 0.37 -13.95 5.94
C VAL A 59 1.14 -12.63 5.99
N LEU A 60 0.55 -11.49 5.63
CA LEU A 60 1.27 -10.20 5.67
C LEU A 60 1.53 -9.72 7.10
N GLU A 61 0.63 -10.02 8.06
CA GLU A 61 0.84 -9.68 9.47
C GLU A 61 2.01 -10.48 10.05
N VAL A 62 2.04 -11.78 9.78
CA VAL A 62 3.13 -12.67 10.17
C VAL A 62 4.44 -12.26 9.50
N LEU A 63 4.39 -11.91 8.20
CA LEU A 63 5.55 -11.44 7.45
C LEU A 63 6.07 -10.11 8.00
N GLY A 64 5.19 -9.16 8.34
CA GLY A 64 5.56 -7.90 8.97
C GLY A 64 6.24 -8.12 10.32
N VAL A 65 5.65 -8.93 11.20
CA VAL A 65 6.28 -9.29 12.48
C VAL A 65 7.64 -9.95 12.26
N ALA A 66 7.73 -10.95 11.38
CA ALA A 66 8.99 -11.62 11.08
C ALA A 66 10.06 -10.65 10.56
N TYR A 67 9.67 -9.73 9.67
CA TYR A 67 10.55 -8.69 9.14
C TYR A 67 11.08 -7.77 10.24
N PHE A 68 10.20 -7.24 11.09
CA PHE A 68 10.63 -6.37 12.19
C PHE A 68 11.46 -7.10 13.25
N VAL A 69 11.20 -8.39 13.50
CA VAL A 69 12.04 -9.23 14.37
C VAL A 69 13.44 -9.37 13.77
N VAL A 70 13.57 -9.60 12.46
CA VAL A 70 14.86 -9.67 11.78
C VAL A 70 15.59 -8.33 11.88
N LEU A 71 14.92 -7.21 11.61
CA LEU A 71 15.52 -5.88 11.77
C LEU A 71 15.96 -5.60 13.22
N ALA A 72 15.14 -5.97 14.20
CA ALA A 72 15.49 -5.81 15.60
C ALA A 72 16.73 -6.64 15.97
N ALA A 73 16.79 -7.91 15.54
CA ALA A 73 17.92 -8.79 15.77
C ALA A 73 19.20 -8.28 15.09
N VAL A 74 19.10 -7.79 13.85
CA VAL A 74 20.22 -7.14 13.15
C VAL A 74 20.68 -5.90 13.93
N GLY A 75 19.75 -5.11 14.47
CA GLY A 75 20.06 -3.94 15.31
C GLY A 75 20.91 -4.22 16.54
N LEU A 76 20.80 -5.43 17.11
CA LEU A 76 21.56 -5.84 18.30
C LEU A 76 23.03 -6.12 17.98
N VAL A 77 23.34 -6.54 16.75
CA VAL A 77 24.69 -6.93 16.32
C VAL A 77 25.33 -5.95 15.34
N ALA A 78 24.54 -5.06 14.74
CA ALA A 78 24.99 -4.09 13.75
C ALA A 78 25.87 -3.01 14.37
N THR A 79 26.95 -2.67 13.67
CA THR A 79 27.79 -1.49 13.94
C THR A 79 27.03 -0.20 13.65
N SER A 80 27.50 0.94 14.19
CA SER A 80 26.89 2.25 13.93
C SER A 80 26.79 2.58 12.44
N GLY A 81 27.80 2.19 11.64
CA GLY A 81 27.78 2.38 10.18
C GLY A 81 26.72 1.52 9.48
N GLN A 82 26.51 0.28 9.94
CA GLN A 82 25.45 -0.59 9.41
C GLN A 82 24.06 -0.11 9.80
N LYS A 83 23.88 0.42 11.01
CA LYS A 83 22.61 1.04 11.42
C LYS A 83 22.30 2.28 10.59
N ALA A 84 23.28 3.15 10.36
CA ALA A 84 23.11 4.31 9.49
C ALA A 84 22.78 3.91 8.04
N TRP A 85 23.39 2.83 7.54
CA TRP A 85 23.01 2.26 6.23
C TRP A 85 21.58 1.75 6.24
N LEU A 86 21.15 1.02 7.27
CA LEU A 86 19.77 0.56 7.37
C LEU A 86 18.78 1.72 7.55
N GLU A 87 19.12 2.76 8.30
CA GLU A 87 18.30 3.98 8.39
C GLU A 87 18.07 4.60 7.01
N MET A 88 19.11 4.64 6.18
CA MET A 88 19.04 5.17 4.82
C MET A 88 18.30 4.23 3.85
N TRP A 89 18.51 2.91 3.92
CA TRP A 89 18.03 1.98 2.90
C TRP A 89 16.82 1.14 3.33
N SER A 90 16.31 1.33 4.55
CA SER A 90 15.25 0.47 5.09
C SER A 90 13.94 0.51 4.32
N GLY A 91 13.55 1.65 3.75
CA GLY A 91 12.35 1.77 2.92
C GLY A 91 12.47 0.95 1.63
N GLU A 92 13.63 0.98 1.02
CA GLU A 92 13.99 0.44 -0.28
C GLU A 92 14.16 -1.08 -0.13
N VAL A 93 14.85 -1.51 0.93
CA VAL A 93 14.95 -2.91 1.34
C VAL A 93 13.57 -3.48 1.67
N THR A 94 12.70 -2.70 2.33
CA THR A 94 11.32 -3.11 2.63
C THR A 94 10.54 -3.33 1.33
N ASN A 95 10.50 -2.33 0.46
CA ASN A 95 9.78 -2.39 -0.82
C ASN A 95 10.33 -3.52 -1.70
N ALA A 96 11.65 -3.69 -1.79
CA ALA A 96 12.27 -4.78 -2.52
C ALA A 96 11.91 -6.16 -1.94
N SER A 97 11.90 -6.29 -0.61
CA SER A 97 11.51 -7.53 0.08
C SER A 97 10.05 -7.88 -0.16
N LEU A 98 9.14 -6.90 -0.12
CA LEU A 98 7.72 -7.08 -0.41
C LEU A 98 7.48 -7.43 -1.89
N ALA A 99 8.19 -6.78 -2.81
CA ALA A 99 8.15 -7.11 -4.23
C ALA A 99 8.62 -8.56 -4.47
N LEU A 100 9.75 -8.93 -3.88
CA LEU A 100 10.31 -10.28 -3.98
C LEU A 100 9.35 -11.32 -3.39
N PHE A 101 8.77 -11.06 -2.23
CA PHE A 101 7.78 -11.93 -1.61
C PHE A 101 6.56 -12.13 -2.51
N ALA A 102 6.00 -11.05 -3.07
CA ALA A 102 4.88 -11.12 -3.99
C ALA A 102 5.24 -11.93 -5.25
N LEU A 103 6.41 -11.69 -5.85
CA LEU A 103 6.90 -12.46 -6.99
C LEU A 103 7.10 -13.95 -6.67
N VAL A 104 7.73 -14.27 -5.54
CA VAL A 104 7.91 -15.66 -5.10
C VAL A 104 6.56 -16.34 -4.91
N SER A 105 5.57 -15.64 -4.33
CA SER A 105 4.22 -16.18 -4.16
C SER A 105 3.55 -16.52 -5.52
N LEU A 106 3.82 -15.72 -6.56
CA LEU A 106 3.38 -16.02 -7.93
C LEU A 106 4.11 -17.23 -8.51
N LEU A 107 5.43 -17.30 -8.34
CA LEU A 107 6.28 -18.37 -8.89
C LEU A 107 5.93 -19.74 -8.30
N ILE A 108 5.61 -19.81 -7.01
CA ILE A 108 5.16 -21.05 -6.36
C ILE A 108 3.68 -21.38 -6.65
N GLY A 109 3.00 -20.58 -7.47
CA GLY A 109 1.60 -20.78 -7.84
C GLY A 109 0.60 -20.54 -6.70
N ARG A 110 1.01 -19.83 -5.64
CA ARG A 110 0.17 -19.51 -4.47
C ARG A 110 0.22 -18.00 -4.19
N PRO A 111 -0.49 -17.17 -4.98
CA PRO A 111 -0.48 -15.73 -4.82
C PRO A 111 -0.92 -15.36 -3.40
N TYR A 112 -0.16 -14.51 -2.69
CA TYR A 112 -0.42 -14.22 -1.27
C TYR A 112 -1.80 -13.61 -1.04
N THR A 113 -2.34 -12.88 -2.03
CA THR A 113 -3.67 -12.26 -1.97
C THR A 113 -4.80 -13.29 -1.86
N THR A 114 -4.53 -14.55 -2.22
CA THR A 114 -5.51 -15.64 -2.15
C THR A 114 -6.00 -15.85 -0.72
N ALA A 115 -5.12 -15.72 0.29
CA ALA A 115 -5.49 -15.88 1.69
C ALA A 115 -6.56 -14.84 2.09
N TYR A 116 -6.32 -13.57 1.75
CA TYR A 116 -7.26 -12.47 2.00
C TYR A 116 -8.57 -12.62 1.22
N ALA A 117 -8.48 -13.02 -0.04
CA ALA A 117 -9.66 -13.18 -0.87
C ALA A 117 -10.59 -14.29 -0.35
N ARG A 118 -10.07 -15.31 0.35
CA ARG A 118 -10.88 -16.39 0.93
C ARG A 118 -11.76 -15.95 2.09
N ASP A 119 -11.41 -14.87 2.78
CA ASP A 119 -12.20 -14.38 3.93
C ASP A 119 -13.48 -13.67 3.49
N VAL A 120 -13.46 -13.07 2.29
CA VAL A 120 -14.58 -12.29 1.75
C VAL A 120 -15.35 -13.04 0.65
N ILE A 121 -14.75 -14.08 0.06
CA ILE A 121 -15.36 -14.87 -1.01
C ILE A 121 -15.88 -16.22 -0.49
N PRO A 122 -17.12 -16.62 -0.82
CA PRO A 122 -17.66 -17.93 -0.48
C PRO A 122 -16.79 -19.13 -0.93
N PRO A 123 -16.69 -20.20 -0.11
CA PRO A 123 -15.82 -21.35 -0.41
C PRO A 123 -16.09 -22.08 -1.73
N ASP A 124 -17.34 -22.07 -2.20
CA ASP A 124 -17.75 -22.66 -3.49
C ASP A 124 -17.05 -21.99 -4.69
N ARG A 125 -16.55 -20.77 -4.52
CA ARG A 125 -15.89 -20.01 -5.59
C ARG A 125 -14.38 -20.04 -5.55
N TRP A 126 -13.76 -20.58 -4.49
CA TRP A 126 -12.30 -20.57 -4.30
C TRP A 126 -11.54 -21.31 -5.40
N ASP A 127 -12.15 -22.31 -6.02
CA ASP A 127 -11.49 -23.12 -7.05
C ASP A 127 -11.77 -22.68 -8.49
N THR A 128 -12.56 -21.63 -8.67
CA THR A 128 -12.91 -21.13 -10.00
C THR A 128 -11.68 -20.54 -10.73
N PRO A 129 -11.57 -20.71 -12.06
CA PRO A 129 -10.50 -20.07 -12.85
C PRO A 129 -10.48 -18.55 -12.69
N LEU A 130 -11.66 -17.93 -12.54
CA LEU A 130 -11.81 -16.51 -12.31
C LEU A 130 -11.15 -16.06 -11.00
N PHE A 131 -11.41 -16.78 -9.90
CA PHE A 131 -10.81 -16.48 -8.60
C PHE A 131 -9.28 -16.61 -8.63
N LYS A 132 -8.76 -17.70 -9.23
CA LYS A 132 -7.32 -17.94 -9.36
C LYS A 132 -6.65 -16.85 -10.21
N ARG A 133 -7.20 -16.52 -11.37
CA ARG A 133 -6.68 -15.47 -12.27
C ARG A 133 -6.70 -14.09 -11.63
N THR A 134 -7.76 -13.78 -10.88
CA THR A 134 -7.90 -12.50 -10.16
C THR A 134 -6.78 -12.32 -9.16
N ASN A 135 -6.53 -13.33 -8.32
CA ASN A 135 -5.45 -13.29 -7.34
C ASN A 135 -4.05 -13.20 -7.97
N VAL A 136 -3.81 -13.88 -9.10
CA VAL A 136 -2.55 -13.73 -9.86
C VAL A 136 -2.36 -12.30 -10.33
N VAL A 137 -3.37 -11.68 -10.93
CA VAL A 137 -3.27 -10.31 -11.45
C VAL A 137 -3.09 -9.30 -10.32
N VAL A 138 -3.90 -9.39 -9.26
CA VAL A 138 -3.79 -8.49 -8.10
C VAL A 138 -2.41 -8.62 -7.45
N THR A 139 -1.93 -9.85 -7.22
CA THR A 139 -0.58 -10.06 -6.67
C THR A 139 0.51 -9.52 -7.58
N ALA A 140 0.39 -9.66 -8.90
CA ALA A 140 1.35 -9.12 -9.86
C ALA A 140 1.38 -7.58 -9.87
N VAL A 141 0.22 -6.94 -9.71
CA VAL A 141 0.12 -5.47 -9.59
C VAL A 141 0.81 -5.00 -8.30
N TRP A 142 0.62 -5.69 -7.18
CA TRP A 142 1.34 -5.39 -5.94
C TRP A 142 2.85 -5.59 -6.08
N ALA A 143 3.29 -6.68 -6.71
CA ALA A 143 4.69 -6.91 -7.00
C ALA A 143 5.30 -5.77 -7.83
N ALA A 144 4.57 -5.30 -8.86
CA ALA A 144 5.00 -4.19 -9.70
C ALA A 144 5.03 -2.87 -8.93
N ALA A 145 4.03 -2.60 -8.08
CA ALA A 145 3.97 -1.38 -7.27
C ALA A 145 5.13 -1.32 -6.27
N PHE A 146 5.40 -2.41 -5.54
CA PHE A 146 6.54 -2.47 -4.62
C PHE A 146 7.88 -2.39 -5.37
N GLY A 147 8.00 -3.05 -6.52
CA GLY A 147 9.21 -2.97 -7.35
C GLY A 147 9.45 -1.57 -7.90
N PHE A 148 8.39 -0.86 -8.31
CA PHE A 148 8.45 0.54 -8.72
C PHE A 148 8.87 1.44 -7.55
N SER A 149 8.24 1.29 -6.38
CA SER A 149 8.59 2.07 -5.18
C SER A 149 10.04 1.86 -4.77
N ALA A 150 10.53 0.61 -4.77
CA ALA A 150 11.94 0.30 -4.50
C ALA A 150 12.88 0.95 -5.53
N SER A 151 12.52 0.91 -6.81
CA SER A 151 13.35 1.46 -7.88
C SER A 151 13.40 2.99 -7.82
N VAL A 152 12.26 3.64 -7.58
CA VAL A 152 12.16 5.09 -7.50
C VAL A 152 12.81 5.63 -6.23
N GLY A 153 12.62 4.97 -5.08
CA GLY A 153 13.30 5.29 -3.83
C GLY A 153 14.82 5.21 -4.03
N PHE A 154 15.31 4.07 -4.53
CA PHE A 154 16.74 3.88 -4.84
C PHE A 154 17.30 4.95 -5.77
N LEU A 155 16.62 5.26 -6.87
CA LEU A 155 17.05 6.32 -7.78
C LEU A 155 17.04 7.69 -7.11
N GLY A 156 16.05 7.97 -6.27
CA GLY A 156 15.96 9.18 -5.47
C GLY A 156 17.15 9.34 -4.53
N ASP A 157 17.46 8.29 -3.78
CA ASP A 157 18.56 8.29 -2.81
C ASP A 157 19.92 8.47 -3.49
N VAL A 158 20.12 7.82 -4.63
CA VAL A 158 21.36 7.94 -5.42
C VAL A 158 21.50 9.33 -6.03
N VAL A 159 20.41 9.94 -6.50
CA VAL A 159 20.45 11.25 -7.19
C VAL A 159 20.49 12.42 -6.21
N TYR A 160 19.71 12.36 -5.14
CA TYR A 160 19.52 13.48 -4.19
C TYR A 160 20.27 13.32 -2.88
N GLY A 161 20.81 12.12 -2.59
CA GLY A 161 21.55 11.85 -1.36
C GLY A 161 20.69 11.89 -0.09
N SER A 162 19.36 11.85 -0.23
CA SER A 162 18.42 11.86 0.90
C SER A 162 17.19 11.02 0.62
N THR A 163 16.75 10.31 1.66
CA THR A 163 15.52 9.49 1.69
C THR A 163 14.26 10.32 1.79
N ASP A 164 14.39 11.56 2.27
CA ASP A 164 13.26 12.47 2.53
C ASP A 164 12.86 13.30 1.30
N ASN A 165 13.33 12.93 0.11
CA ASN A 165 12.90 13.59 -1.11
C ASN A 165 11.38 13.45 -1.25
N PHE A 166 10.70 14.58 -1.33
CA PHE A 166 9.24 14.64 -1.40
C PHE A 166 8.67 13.78 -2.54
N TRP A 167 9.29 13.80 -3.72
CA TRP A 167 8.77 13.08 -4.88
C TRP A 167 9.12 11.60 -4.85
N THR A 168 10.40 11.26 -4.74
CA THR A 168 10.89 9.88 -4.86
C THR A 168 10.75 9.07 -3.58
N GLY A 169 10.87 9.71 -2.42
CA GLY A 169 10.68 9.08 -1.11
C GLY A 169 9.22 8.90 -0.72
N TRP A 170 8.32 9.77 -1.20
CA TRP A 170 6.93 9.79 -0.76
C TRP A 170 5.91 9.72 -1.90
N ILE A 171 5.78 10.77 -2.72
CA ILE A 171 4.64 10.91 -3.63
C ILE A 171 4.56 9.81 -4.67
N LEU A 172 5.67 9.46 -5.32
CA LEU A 172 5.68 8.41 -6.34
C LEU A 172 5.43 7.02 -5.74
N GLN A 173 5.98 6.74 -4.56
CA GLN A 173 5.75 5.48 -3.87
C GLN A 173 4.28 5.35 -3.46
N LEU A 174 3.72 6.38 -2.81
CA LEU A 174 2.31 6.43 -2.45
C LEU A 174 1.43 6.29 -3.70
N GLY A 175 1.74 6.99 -4.79
CA GLY A 175 1.00 6.87 -6.05
C GLY A 175 0.95 5.43 -6.57
N ALA A 176 2.05 4.68 -6.48
CA ALA A 176 2.06 3.26 -6.87
C ALA A 176 1.19 2.39 -5.95
N LEU A 177 1.18 2.65 -4.65
CA LEU A 177 0.31 1.96 -3.69
C LEU A 177 -1.17 2.26 -3.96
N PHE A 178 -1.54 3.54 -4.14
CA PHE A 178 -2.92 3.94 -4.48
C PHE A 178 -3.38 3.31 -5.79
N PHE A 179 -2.51 3.26 -6.80
CA PHE A 179 -2.80 2.55 -8.04
C PHE A 179 -3.05 1.05 -7.80
N ALA A 180 -2.21 0.38 -7.01
CA ALA A 180 -2.39 -1.04 -6.70
C ALA A 180 -3.71 -1.31 -5.95
N VAL A 181 -4.08 -0.44 -5.00
CA VAL A 181 -5.37 -0.50 -4.31
C VAL A 181 -6.52 -0.31 -5.29
N ALA A 182 -6.47 0.72 -6.13
CA ALA A 182 -7.52 0.99 -7.12
C ALA A 182 -7.73 -0.19 -8.08
N VAL A 183 -6.64 -0.83 -8.55
CA VAL A 183 -6.73 -2.04 -9.37
C VAL A 183 -7.27 -3.24 -8.56
N THR A 184 -6.89 -3.37 -7.29
CA THR A 184 -7.39 -4.45 -6.41
C THR A 184 -8.90 -4.38 -6.21
N GLU A 185 -9.45 -3.17 -6.07
CA GLU A 185 -10.89 -2.94 -5.94
C GLU A 185 -11.62 -3.12 -7.28
N PHE A 186 -11.09 -2.55 -8.36
CA PHE A 186 -11.71 -2.55 -9.68
C PHE A 186 -11.65 -3.90 -10.42
N TYR A 187 -10.49 -4.56 -10.43
CA TYR A 187 -10.24 -5.71 -11.30
C TYR A 187 -11.16 -6.90 -11.04
N PRO A 188 -11.49 -7.29 -9.79
CA PRO A 188 -12.43 -8.38 -9.53
C PRO A 188 -13.81 -8.13 -10.13
N GLU A 189 -14.31 -6.88 -10.06
CA GLU A 189 -15.59 -6.50 -10.65
C GLU A 189 -15.52 -6.52 -12.18
N TYR A 190 -14.48 -5.91 -12.75
CA TYR A 190 -14.23 -5.96 -14.18
C TYR A 190 -14.15 -7.40 -14.71
N ALA A 191 -13.44 -8.28 -14.01
CA ALA A 191 -13.27 -9.67 -14.42
C ALA A 191 -14.59 -10.44 -14.36
N ARG A 192 -15.41 -10.25 -13.31
CA ARG A 192 -16.77 -10.81 -13.22
C ARG A 192 -17.67 -10.27 -14.33
N ALA A 193 -17.66 -8.97 -14.55
CA ALA A 193 -18.47 -8.33 -15.57
C ALA A 193 -18.06 -8.78 -16.97
N LYS A 194 -16.77 -8.96 -17.25
CA LYS A 194 -16.28 -9.49 -18.53
C LYS A 194 -16.68 -10.95 -18.76
N ASP A 195 -16.63 -11.77 -17.72
CA ASP A 195 -17.08 -13.16 -17.78
C ASP A 195 -18.60 -13.23 -18.02
N ALA A 196 -19.35 -12.38 -17.33
CA ALA A 196 -20.81 -12.23 -17.46
C ALA A 196 -21.27 -11.39 -18.66
N ALA A 197 -20.40 -10.63 -19.34
CA ALA A 197 -20.73 -9.79 -20.48
C ALA A 197 -21.05 -10.62 -21.73
N HIS A 198 -20.64 -11.90 -21.75
CA HIS A 198 -21.24 -12.89 -22.66
C HIS A 198 -22.78 -13.03 -22.47
N ALA A 199 -23.34 -12.50 -21.37
CA ALA A 199 -24.72 -12.69 -20.93
C ALA A 199 -25.51 -11.40 -20.57
N ARG A 200 -25.13 -10.19 -21.05
CA ARG A 200 -25.95 -8.92 -21.09
C ARG A 200 -25.63 -7.77 -20.10
N HIS A 201 -24.46 -7.69 -19.44
CA HIS A 201 -24.09 -6.52 -18.61
C HIS A 201 -22.96 -5.65 -19.21
N PRO A 202 -23.02 -4.30 -19.07
CA PRO A 202 -21.95 -3.42 -19.52
C PRO A 202 -20.70 -3.60 -18.63
N VAL A 203 -19.53 -3.65 -19.27
CA VAL A 203 -18.24 -3.83 -18.58
C VAL A 203 -17.80 -2.49 -17.95
N PRO A 204 -17.35 -2.46 -16.68
CA PRO A 204 -16.80 -1.27 -16.05
C PRO A 204 -15.65 -0.66 -16.87
N SER A 205 -15.60 0.67 -16.93
CA SER A 205 -14.54 1.40 -17.65
C SER A 205 -13.26 1.44 -16.82
N TRP A 206 -12.12 1.17 -17.46
CA TRP A 206 -10.79 1.29 -16.86
C TRP A 206 -10.46 2.71 -16.37
N SER A 207 -11.21 3.72 -16.79
CA SER A 207 -11.08 5.08 -16.23
C SER A 207 -11.32 5.12 -14.71
N GLN A 208 -12.10 4.18 -14.16
CA GLN A 208 -12.38 4.11 -12.73
C GLN A 208 -11.12 3.87 -11.89
N VAL A 209 -10.15 3.12 -12.42
CA VAL A 209 -8.85 2.88 -11.78
C VAL A 209 -8.08 4.19 -11.54
N PHE A 210 -8.36 5.25 -12.30
CA PHE A 210 -7.66 6.52 -12.21
C PHE A 210 -8.41 7.58 -11.38
N GLU A 211 -9.53 7.23 -10.75
CA GLU A 211 -10.34 8.18 -9.98
C GLU A 211 -9.68 8.64 -8.69
N TRP A 212 -8.68 7.90 -8.20
CA TRP A 212 -7.84 8.33 -7.08
C TRP A 212 -6.88 9.47 -7.47
N LEU A 213 -6.57 9.67 -8.77
CA LEU A 213 -5.55 10.64 -9.19
C LEU A 213 -5.91 12.08 -8.83
N PRO A 214 -7.10 12.63 -9.16
CA PRO A 214 -7.38 14.02 -8.84
C PRO A 214 -7.32 14.38 -7.35
N PRO A 215 -7.93 13.61 -6.41
CA PRO A 215 -7.81 13.92 -4.99
C PRO A 215 -6.37 13.69 -4.47
N PHE A 216 -5.63 12.75 -5.04
CA PHE A 216 -4.23 12.53 -4.70
C PHE A 216 -3.33 13.70 -5.15
N VAL A 217 -3.52 14.21 -6.37
CA VAL A 217 -2.82 15.39 -6.90
C VAL A 217 -3.13 16.63 -6.06
N LEU A 218 -4.39 16.81 -5.67
CA LEU A 218 -4.79 17.87 -4.75
C LEU A 218 -4.06 17.75 -3.41
N ALA A 219 -4.09 16.58 -2.78
CA ALA A 219 -3.42 16.33 -1.51
C ALA A 219 -1.91 16.53 -1.61
N THR A 220 -1.30 16.12 -2.73
CA THR A 220 0.12 16.33 -3.03
C THR A 220 0.46 17.82 -3.10
N GLY A 221 -0.35 18.62 -3.80
CA GLY A 221 -0.15 20.07 -3.88
C GLY A 221 -0.25 20.75 -2.51
N VAL A 222 -1.26 20.38 -1.72
CA VAL A 222 -1.44 20.88 -0.35
C VAL A 222 -0.26 20.50 0.55
N ALA A 223 0.16 19.23 0.51
CA ALA A 223 1.31 18.75 1.29
C ALA A 223 2.60 19.46 0.88
N GLY A 224 2.83 19.65 -0.42
CA GLY A 224 3.99 20.37 -0.95
C GLY A 224 4.06 21.83 -0.49
N TRP A 225 2.91 22.50 -0.37
CA TRP A 225 2.81 23.82 0.24
C TRP A 225 3.10 23.82 1.74
N LEU A 226 2.43 22.95 2.49
CA LEU A 226 2.55 22.91 3.95
C LEU A 226 3.96 22.55 4.42
N LEU A 227 4.64 21.67 3.69
CA LEU A 227 5.99 21.24 4.01
C LEU A 227 7.07 22.14 3.37
N ALA A 228 6.67 23.14 2.58
CA ALA A 228 7.56 24.00 1.81
C ALA A 228 8.59 23.21 0.95
N THR A 229 8.21 22.02 0.49
CA THR A 229 9.06 21.10 -0.28
C THR A 229 8.97 21.33 -1.79
N VAL A 230 7.97 22.08 -2.23
CA VAL A 230 7.70 22.35 -3.65
C VAL A 230 7.53 23.85 -3.85
N SER A 231 7.97 24.37 -5.00
CA SER A 231 7.78 25.80 -5.33
C SER A 231 6.29 26.18 -5.28
N SER A 232 6.00 27.40 -4.85
CA SER A 232 4.61 27.86 -4.71
C SER A 232 3.83 27.79 -6.02
N GLY A 233 4.49 28.02 -7.17
CA GLY A 233 3.87 27.88 -8.49
C GLY A 233 3.41 26.44 -8.76
N VAL A 234 4.32 25.47 -8.64
CA VAL A 234 3.99 24.04 -8.85
C VAL A 234 2.94 23.56 -7.85
N ALA A 235 3.03 23.95 -6.58
CA ALA A 235 2.02 23.59 -5.60
C ALA A 235 0.64 24.19 -5.92
N SER A 236 0.60 25.43 -6.43
CA SER A 236 -0.65 26.07 -6.89
C SER A 236 -1.26 25.28 -8.05
N ASP A 237 -0.44 24.93 -9.04
CA ASP A 237 -0.89 24.18 -10.22
C ASP A 237 -1.47 22.82 -9.82
N LEU A 238 -0.78 22.08 -8.95
CA LEU A 238 -1.26 20.79 -8.43
C LEU A 238 -2.59 20.94 -7.68
N VAL A 239 -2.73 21.95 -6.82
CA VAL A 239 -3.97 22.20 -6.10
C VAL A 239 -5.11 22.55 -7.05
N VAL A 240 -4.89 23.43 -8.02
CA VAL A 240 -5.92 23.83 -8.99
C VAL A 240 -6.34 22.64 -9.86
N ILE A 241 -5.38 21.90 -10.42
CA ILE A 241 -5.64 20.72 -11.27
C ILE A 241 -6.37 19.64 -10.46
N GLY A 242 -5.87 19.34 -9.27
CA GLY A 242 -6.46 18.32 -8.39
C GLY A 242 -7.87 18.69 -7.92
N ALA A 243 -8.09 19.95 -7.52
CA ALA A 243 -9.40 20.43 -7.09
C ALA A 243 -10.41 20.40 -8.25
N PHE A 244 -10.00 20.87 -9.43
CA PHE A 244 -10.86 20.86 -10.62
C PHE A 244 -11.23 19.42 -11.04
N GLY A 245 -10.24 18.52 -11.12
CA GLY A 245 -10.51 17.11 -11.43
C GLY A 245 -11.40 16.42 -10.40
N THR A 246 -11.19 16.70 -9.10
CA THR A 246 -12.02 16.17 -8.01
C THR A 246 -13.45 16.69 -8.10
N ALA A 247 -13.64 17.97 -8.44
CA ALA A 247 -14.96 18.54 -8.64
C ALA A 247 -15.69 17.89 -9.83
N LEU A 248 -14.99 17.64 -10.94
CA LEU A 248 -15.57 16.95 -12.09
C LEU A 248 -16.01 15.52 -11.76
N LEU A 249 -15.21 14.76 -11.00
CA LEU A 249 -15.60 13.41 -10.53
C LEU A 249 -16.86 13.47 -9.66
N ARG A 250 -16.91 14.39 -8.69
CA ARG A 250 -18.10 14.55 -7.83
C ARG A 250 -19.35 14.93 -8.63
N LEU A 251 -19.21 15.83 -9.61
CA LEU A 251 -20.33 16.22 -10.47
C LEU A 251 -20.84 15.05 -11.31
N ARG A 252 -19.95 14.23 -11.85
CA ARG A 252 -20.32 13.01 -12.59
C ARG A 252 -21.07 12.03 -11.69
N ASP A 253 -20.59 11.80 -10.48
CA ASP A 253 -21.20 10.87 -9.54
C ASP A 253 -22.57 11.37 -9.05
N HIS A 254 -22.73 12.69 -8.86
CA HIS A 254 -24.03 13.28 -8.56
C HIS A 254 -25.04 13.09 -9.68
N ARG A 255 -24.63 13.31 -10.95
CA ARG A 255 -25.52 13.10 -12.10
C ARG A 255 -25.96 11.64 -12.24
N ALA A 256 -25.03 10.70 -12.04
CA ALA A 256 -25.32 9.27 -12.10
C ALA A 256 -26.29 8.78 -11.01
N ARG A 257 -26.35 9.46 -9.85
CA ARG A 257 -27.33 9.15 -8.78
C ARG A 257 -28.70 9.80 -8.99
N SER A 258 -28.79 10.83 -9.82
CA SER A 258 -30.03 11.56 -10.12
C SER A 258 -30.78 11.05 -11.35
N SER A 259 -30.17 10.16 -12.13
CA SER A 259 -30.74 9.46 -13.29
C SER A 259 -31.24 8.07 -12.90
#